data_AF-A0A674IA55-F1
#
_entry.id   AF-A0A674IA55-F1
#
_cell.length_a   1.000
_cell.length_b   1.000
_cell.length_c   1.000
_cell.angle_alpha   90.00
_cell.angle_beta   90.00
_cell.angle_gamma   90.00
#
_symmetry.space_group_name_H-M   'P 1'
#
loop_
_entity.id
_entity.type
_entity.pdbx_description
1 polymer ?
#
loop_
_entity_poly.entity_id
_entity_poly.type
_entity_poly.pdbx_seq_one_letter_code
_entity_poly.pdbx_strand_id
1 'polypeptide(L)'
;LKWADVHATDPSRGMTPREWACYTGRSEAAFLMQRLMDRPCPEQFCDQYKSEWPKMKELLAKAAEPKNCLQRISEGVRSAMSFRASCGPEEDGVLDHMVRMTTSLNSPFIAISCRTVCPGSPPCVGKRTLAVQEILRKQRAQDIRSQDKDHVSSYEKLFQNSRVMLIPKKKDRCGFGPIF
;
A
#
# COMPACT_ATOMS: atom_id res chain seq x y z
N LEU A 1 -6.50 15.03 9.23
CA LEU A 1 -7.33 14.32 8.22
C LEU A 1 -8.15 13.29 8.97
N LYS A 2 -9.47 13.51 9.07
CA LYS A 2 -10.37 12.67 9.85
C LYS A 2 -10.50 11.30 9.17
N TRP A 3 -10.47 10.25 9.97
CA TRP A 3 -10.86 8.92 9.55
C TRP A 3 -12.34 8.97 9.17
N ALA A 4 -12.66 8.71 7.91
CA ALA A 4 -14.05 8.62 7.46
C ALA A 4 -14.53 7.19 7.75
N ASP A 5 -15.46 7.06 8.69
CA ASP A 5 -16.11 5.80 8.96
C ASP A 5 -17.13 5.52 7.84
N VAL A 6 -16.86 4.48 7.06
CA VAL A 6 -17.71 4.02 5.95
C VAL A 6 -19.03 3.41 6.42
N HIS A 7 -19.12 3.03 7.70
CA HIS A 7 -20.33 2.50 8.32
C HIS A 7 -21.11 3.54 9.11
N ALA A 8 -20.66 4.80 9.13
CA ALA A 8 -21.38 5.87 9.82
C ALA A 8 -22.77 6.05 9.21
N THR A 9 -23.79 6.04 10.05
CA THR A 9 -25.17 6.25 9.63
C THR A 9 -25.63 7.66 9.94
N ASP A 10 -26.44 8.22 9.06
CA ASP A 10 -27.07 9.51 9.30
C ASP A 10 -28.11 9.41 10.45
N PRO A 11 -28.12 10.33 11.43
CA PRO A 11 -29.06 10.28 12.55
C PRO A 11 -30.54 10.45 12.15
N SER A 12 -30.84 11.03 10.97
CA SER A 12 -32.22 11.26 10.57
C SER A 12 -32.87 10.02 9.95
N ARG A 13 -32.16 9.34 9.04
CA ARG A 13 -32.70 8.19 8.28
C ARG A 13 -31.99 6.87 8.55
N GLY A 14 -30.92 6.86 9.33
CA GLY A 14 -30.16 5.65 9.64
C GLY A 14 -29.40 5.06 8.45
N MET A 15 -29.26 5.80 7.35
CA MET A 15 -28.61 5.30 6.13
C MET A 15 -27.09 5.52 6.16
N THR A 16 -26.36 4.52 5.69
CA THR A 16 -24.93 4.57 5.39
C THR A 16 -24.64 5.39 4.11
N PRO A 17 -23.39 5.83 3.87
CA PRO A 17 -23.04 6.57 2.65
C PRO A 17 -23.37 5.80 1.37
N ARG A 18 -23.22 4.48 1.38
CA ARG A 18 -23.55 3.60 0.25
C ARG A 18 -25.06 3.55 0.01
N GLU A 19 -25.86 3.39 1.05
CA GLU A 19 -27.32 3.41 0.93
C GLU A 19 -27.83 4.76 0.43
N TRP A 20 -27.22 5.86 0.86
CA TRP A 20 -27.48 7.19 0.30
C TRP A 20 -27.12 7.29 -1.18
N ALA A 21 -25.99 6.72 -1.61
CA ALA A 21 -25.62 6.68 -3.02
C ALA A 21 -26.64 5.87 -3.85
N CYS A 22 -27.11 4.73 -3.35
CA CYS A 22 -28.19 3.96 -3.98
C CYS A 22 -29.50 4.75 -4.04
N TYR A 23 -29.91 5.36 -2.92
CA TYR A 23 -31.16 6.12 -2.80
C TYR A 23 -31.20 7.33 -3.74
N THR A 24 -30.06 7.99 -3.96
CA THR A 24 -29.93 9.15 -4.86
C THR A 24 -29.66 8.76 -6.32
N GLY A 25 -29.66 7.46 -6.66
CA GLY A 25 -29.41 6.97 -8.01
C GLY A 25 -27.95 7.06 -8.48
N ARG A 26 -27.00 7.27 -7.57
CA ARG A 26 -25.56 7.33 -7.87
C ARG A 26 -24.94 5.93 -7.84
N SER A 27 -25.29 5.11 -8.82
CA SER A 27 -24.86 3.71 -8.92
C SER A 27 -23.35 3.53 -8.96
N GLU A 28 -22.63 4.39 -9.69
CA GLU A 28 -21.17 4.36 -9.75
C GLU A 28 -20.53 4.61 -8.38
N ALA A 29 -21.01 5.61 -7.64
CA ALA A 29 -20.52 5.89 -6.29
C ALA A 29 -20.81 4.73 -5.34
N ALA A 30 -22.00 4.12 -5.41
CA ALA A 30 -22.34 2.94 -4.61
C ALA A 30 -21.44 1.74 -4.94
N PHE A 31 -21.09 1.56 -6.22
CA PHE A 31 -20.16 0.53 -6.67
C PHE A 31 -18.74 0.78 -6.15
N LEU A 32 -18.23 2.00 -6.25
CA LEU A 32 -16.91 2.37 -5.73
C LEU A 32 -16.83 2.19 -4.21
N MET A 33 -17.89 2.54 -3.48
CA MET A 33 -17.96 2.30 -2.03
C MET A 33 -17.96 0.80 -1.70
N GLN A 34 -18.72 -0.01 -2.44
CA GLN A 34 -18.70 -1.47 -2.27
C GLN A 34 -17.29 -2.04 -2.52
N ARG A 35 -16.67 -1.65 -3.63
CA ARG A 35 -15.32 -2.08 -3.99
C ARG A 35 -14.28 -1.68 -2.93
N LEU A 36 -14.42 -0.50 -2.34
CA LEU A 36 -13.58 -0.05 -1.24
C LEU A 36 -13.78 -0.89 0.03
N MET A 37 -15.00 -1.34 0.32
CA MET A 37 -15.25 -2.25 1.45
C MET A 37 -14.71 -3.66 1.18
N ASP A 38 -14.82 -4.16 -0.05
CA ASP A 38 -14.27 -5.47 -0.45
C ASP A 38 -12.74 -5.47 -0.44
N ARG A 39 -12.11 -4.32 -0.77
CA ARG A 39 -10.66 -4.11 -0.77
C ARG A 39 -10.30 -2.88 0.09
N PRO A 40 -10.31 -3.02 1.43
CA PRO A 40 -10.15 -1.89 2.37
C PRO A 40 -8.73 -1.32 2.42
N CYS A 41 -7.75 -2.07 1.95
CA CYS A 41 -6.39 -1.59 1.74
C CYS A 41 -6.13 -1.48 0.23
N PRO A 42 -5.63 -0.34 -0.28
CA PRO A 42 -5.12 -0.27 -1.62
C PRO A 42 -3.91 -1.20 -1.72
N GLU A 43 -3.79 -1.85 -2.87
CA GLU A 43 -2.62 -2.64 -3.20
C GLU A 43 -1.43 -1.70 -3.37
N GLN A 44 -0.49 -1.72 -2.43
CA GLN A 44 0.73 -0.93 -2.50
C GLN A 44 1.80 -1.76 -3.18
N PHE A 45 2.17 -1.37 -4.40
CA PHE A 45 3.23 -1.98 -5.17
C PHE A 45 4.60 -1.58 -4.62
N CYS A 46 5.05 -2.32 -3.60
CA CYS A 46 6.36 -2.18 -2.95
C CYS A 46 7.40 -3.13 -3.58
N ASP A 47 8.45 -3.49 -2.83
CA ASP A 47 9.56 -4.36 -3.28
C ASP A 47 9.13 -5.73 -3.85
N GLN A 48 7.92 -6.19 -3.51
CA GLN A 48 7.37 -7.46 -4.02
C GLN A 48 6.78 -7.33 -5.43
N TYR A 49 6.56 -6.11 -5.93
CA TYR A 49 5.98 -5.89 -7.24
C TYR A 49 6.98 -6.21 -8.35
N LYS A 50 6.63 -7.19 -9.19
CA LYS A 50 7.36 -7.50 -10.41
C LYS A 50 6.75 -6.71 -11.56
N SER A 51 7.63 -6.02 -12.28
CA SER A 51 7.28 -5.27 -13.50
C SER A 51 6.78 -6.16 -14.64
N GLU A 52 7.02 -7.47 -14.59
CA GLU A 52 6.55 -8.40 -15.62
C GLU A 52 5.04 -8.59 -15.51
N TRP A 53 4.32 -8.42 -16.63
CA TRP A 53 2.90 -8.76 -16.71
C TRP A 53 2.74 -10.28 -16.93
N PRO A 54 2.26 -11.06 -15.95
CA PRO A 54 2.26 -12.52 -16.06
C PRO A 54 1.37 -13.01 -17.20
N LYS A 55 0.21 -12.37 -17.38
CA LYS A 55 -0.78 -12.68 -18.41
C LYS A 55 -0.28 -12.43 -19.84
N MET A 56 0.77 -11.62 -20.00
CA MET A 56 1.37 -11.33 -21.31
C MET A 56 1.87 -12.60 -22.01
N LYS A 57 2.53 -13.51 -21.28
CA LYS A 57 3.09 -14.75 -21.85
C LYS A 57 1.98 -15.65 -22.40
N GLU A 58 0.91 -15.80 -21.64
CA GLU A 58 -0.27 -16.59 -22.05
C GLU A 58 -1.00 -15.93 -23.24
N LEU A 59 -1.13 -14.61 -23.23
CA LEU A 59 -1.77 -13.87 -24.33
C LEU A 59 -0.95 -13.95 -25.61
N LEU A 60 0.39 -13.85 -25.53
CA LEU A 60 1.28 -14.00 -26.67
C LEU A 60 1.24 -15.43 -27.23
N ALA A 61 1.26 -16.45 -26.36
CA ALA A 61 1.11 -17.84 -26.77
C ALA A 61 -0.23 -18.06 -27.50
N LYS A 62 -1.34 -17.57 -26.91
CA LYS A 62 -2.67 -17.66 -27.51
C LYS A 62 -2.80 -16.88 -28.82
N ALA A 63 -2.08 -15.77 -28.98
CA ALA A 63 -2.06 -15.01 -30.21
C ALA A 63 -1.24 -15.68 -31.33
N ALA A 64 -0.22 -16.46 -30.95
CA ALA A 64 0.61 -17.23 -31.87
C ALA A 64 -0.09 -18.51 -32.38
N GLU A 65 -1.07 -19.04 -31.63
CA GLU A 65 -1.85 -20.19 -32.07
C GLU A 65 -2.64 -19.89 -33.36
N PRO A 66 -2.63 -20.81 -34.34
CA PRO A 66 -3.37 -20.64 -35.58
C PRO A 66 -4.88 -20.60 -35.31
N LYS A 67 -5.51 -19.46 -35.61
CA LYS A 67 -6.95 -19.26 -35.39
C LYS A 67 -7.77 -19.93 -36.48
N ASN A 68 -8.76 -20.73 -36.08
CA ASN A 68 -9.76 -21.27 -37.03
C ASN A 68 -10.72 -20.16 -37.51
N CYS A 69 -11.35 -20.33 -38.68
CA CYS A 69 -12.29 -19.40 -39.29
C CYS A 69 -13.40 -18.96 -38.31
N LEU A 70 -13.99 -19.90 -37.56
CA LEU A 70 -15.02 -19.60 -36.54
C LEU A 70 -14.49 -18.74 -35.39
N GLN A 71 -13.23 -18.94 -34.97
CA GLN A 71 -12.61 -18.11 -33.93
C GLN A 71 -12.41 -16.68 -34.41
N ARG A 72 -12.04 -16.48 -35.69
CA ARG A 72 -11.91 -15.13 -36.27
C ARG A 72 -13.24 -14.38 -36.32
N ILE A 73 -14.33 -15.07 -36.70
CA ILE A 73 -15.67 -14.48 -36.73
C ILE A 73 -16.13 -14.10 -35.32
N SER A 74 -15.98 -15.01 -34.35
CA SER A 74 -16.38 -14.75 -32.96
C SER A 74 -15.57 -13.62 -32.30
N GLU A 75 -14.28 -13.50 -32.58
CA GLU A 75 -13.47 -12.36 -32.14
C GLU A 75 -13.94 -11.05 -32.76
N GLY A 76 -14.28 -11.04 -34.05
CA GLY A 76 -14.81 -9.86 -34.73
C GLY A 76 -16.13 -9.37 -34.12
N VAL A 77 -17.05 -10.29 -33.82
CA VAL A 77 -18.32 -9.98 -33.14
C VAL A 77 -18.05 -9.47 -31.72
N ARG A 78 -17.16 -10.12 -30.97
CA ARG A 78 -16.79 -9.68 -29.61
C ARG A 78 -16.18 -8.28 -29.61
N SER A 79 -15.25 -8.00 -30.52
CA SER A 79 -14.62 -6.69 -30.66
C SER A 79 -15.64 -5.59 -30.99
N ALA A 80 -16.58 -5.87 -31.89
CA ALA A 80 -17.65 -4.95 -32.25
C ALA A 80 -18.67 -4.69 -31.12
N MET A 81 -18.82 -5.63 -30.18
CA MET A 81 -19.63 -5.44 -28.96
C MET A 81 -18.86 -4.72 -27.86
N SER A 82 -17.58 -5.04 -27.67
CA SER A 82 -16.71 -4.36 -26.70
C SER A 82 -16.54 -2.88 -27.01
N PHE A 83 -16.58 -2.46 -28.28
CA PHE A 83 -16.58 -1.03 -28.65
C PHE A 83 -17.89 -0.31 -28.22
N ARG A 84 -19.02 -1.02 -28.16
CA ARG A 84 -20.33 -0.45 -27.81
C ARG A 84 -20.60 -0.46 -26.31
N ALA A 85 -19.99 -1.41 -25.59
CA ALA A 85 -20.02 -1.40 -24.15
C ALA A 85 -19.00 -0.37 -23.64
N SER A 86 -19.47 0.74 -23.09
CA SER A 86 -18.65 1.62 -22.24
C SER A 86 -18.36 0.92 -20.90
N CYS A 87 -17.71 -0.24 -20.96
CA CYS A 87 -17.14 -0.87 -19.79
C CYS A 87 -15.86 -0.13 -19.43
N GLY A 88 -15.68 0.17 -18.15
CA GLY A 88 -14.42 0.65 -17.62
C GLY A 88 -13.27 -0.30 -17.97
N PRO A 89 -12.02 0.14 -17.77
CA PRO A 89 -10.85 -0.68 -18.04
C PRO A 89 -10.95 -2.05 -17.35
N GLU A 90 -10.54 -3.10 -18.05
CA GLU A 90 -10.56 -4.47 -17.51
C GLU A 90 -9.64 -4.57 -16.28
N GLU A 91 -10.17 -5.13 -15.18
CA GLU A 91 -9.40 -5.44 -13.97
C GLU A 91 -8.21 -6.33 -14.34
N ASP A 92 -7.00 -5.93 -13.95
CA ASP A 92 -5.74 -6.61 -14.29
C ASP A 92 -5.48 -6.75 -15.82
N GLY A 93 -6.09 -5.88 -16.61
CA GLY A 93 -5.84 -5.74 -18.04
C GLY A 93 -4.53 -5.00 -18.36
N VAL A 94 -4.25 -4.83 -19.66
CA VAL A 94 -3.05 -4.12 -20.15
C VAL A 94 -2.94 -2.72 -19.53
N LEU A 95 -4.06 -2.00 -19.50
CA LEU A 95 -4.10 -0.63 -19.00
C LEU A 95 -3.86 -0.56 -17.49
N ASP A 96 -4.45 -1.49 -16.74
CA ASP A 96 -4.22 -1.60 -15.30
C ASP A 96 -2.74 -1.93 -15.00
N HIS A 97 -2.15 -2.84 -15.77
CA HIS A 97 -0.72 -3.15 -15.66
C HIS A 97 0.17 -1.93 -15.99
N MET A 98 -0.15 -1.16 -17.03
CA MET A 98 0.59 0.06 -17.37
C MET A 98 0.53 1.10 -16.24
N VAL A 99 -0.66 1.30 -15.64
CA VAL A 99 -0.81 2.18 -14.49
C VAL A 99 0.02 1.67 -13.32
N ARG A 100 -0.05 0.36 -13.02
CA ARG A 100 0.74 -0.28 -11.96
C ARG A 100 2.25 -0.09 -12.17
N MET A 101 2.72 -0.26 -13.40
CA MET A 101 4.10 -0.07 -13.81
C MET A 101 4.60 1.36 -13.58
N THR A 102 3.78 2.35 -13.90
CA THR A 102 4.15 3.77 -13.82
C THR A 102 3.97 4.37 -12.44
N THR A 103 3.11 3.78 -11.61
CA THR A 103 2.76 4.31 -10.28
C THR A 103 3.35 3.50 -9.11
N SER A 104 3.90 2.31 -9.36
CA SER A 104 4.54 1.52 -8.32
C SER A 104 5.73 2.24 -7.70
N LEU A 105 5.94 2.04 -6.39
CA LEU A 105 7.00 2.72 -5.64
C LEU A 105 8.40 2.31 -6.09
N ASN A 106 8.50 1.09 -6.61
CA ASN A 106 9.73 0.52 -7.14
C ASN A 106 9.87 0.73 -8.64
N SER A 107 8.94 1.47 -9.27
CA SER A 107 9.06 1.87 -10.66
C SER A 107 10.29 2.76 -10.85
N PRO A 108 11.06 2.61 -11.94
CA PRO A 108 12.14 3.54 -12.24
C PRO A 108 11.68 5.01 -12.31
N PHE A 109 10.40 5.26 -12.59
CA PHE A 109 9.84 6.63 -12.62
C PHE A 109 9.61 7.22 -11.23
N ILE A 110 9.09 6.42 -10.29
CA ILE A 110 8.71 6.88 -8.94
C ILE A 110 9.88 6.73 -7.96
N ALA A 111 10.63 5.64 -8.03
CA ALA A 111 11.71 5.31 -7.08
C ALA A 111 12.83 6.37 -7.07
N ILE A 112 13.06 7.04 -8.20
CA ILE A 112 14.10 8.08 -8.33
C ILE A 112 13.63 9.40 -7.68
N SER A 113 12.34 9.72 -7.77
CA SER A 113 11.80 11.03 -7.35
C SER A 113 11.20 11.01 -5.94
N CYS A 114 10.67 9.87 -5.51
CA CYS A 114 9.86 9.75 -4.31
C CYS A 114 10.38 8.63 -3.40
N ARG A 115 10.55 8.94 -2.10
CA ARG A 115 10.83 7.94 -1.06
C ARG A 115 9.66 7.86 -0.09
N THR A 116 9.09 6.67 0.08
CA THR A 116 7.97 6.51 1.02
C THR A 116 8.46 6.37 2.45
N VAL A 117 7.73 6.98 3.38
CA VAL A 117 8.04 6.90 4.82
C VAL A 117 7.62 5.56 5.43
N CYS A 118 6.69 4.83 4.80
CA CYS A 118 6.14 3.57 5.31
C CYS A 118 5.82 2.60 4.16
N PRO A 119 6.84 2.04 3.48
CA PRO A 119 6.64 1.15 2.33
C PRO A 119 5.87 -0.13 2.67
N GLY A 120 5.96 -0.63 3.90
CA GLY A 120 5.32 -1.87 4.35
C GLY A 120 3.98 -1.69 5.08
N SER A 121 3.41 -0.48 5.12
CA SER A 121 2.15 -0.26 5.83
C SER A 121 1.24 0.74 5.09
N PRO A 122 0.58 0.31 4.01
CA PRO A 122 -0.34 1.16 3.27
C PRO A 122 -1.43 1.78 4.16
N PRO A 123 -1.97 2.94 3.75
CA PRO A 123 -3.19 3.46 4.34
C PRO A 123 -4.31 2.45 4.10
N CYS A 124 -5.16 2.21 5.10
CA CYS A 124 -6.32 1.33 4.94
C CYS A 124 -7.54 1.99 5.56
N VAL A 125 -8.72 1.66 5.07
CA VAL A 125 -10.00 2.09 5.64
C VAL A 125 -10.05 1.68 7.12
N GLY A 126 -10.41 2.63 7.98
CA GLY A 126 -10.48 2.42 9.44
C GLY A 126 -9.13 2.36 10.17
N LYS A 127 -7.99 2.25 9.48
CA LYS A 127 -6.68 2.22 10.11
C LYS A 127 -6.21 3.64 10.44
N ARG A 128 -5.89 3.89 11.72
CA ARG A 128 -5.23 5.13 12.12
C ARG A 128 -3.83 5.19 11.53
N THR A 129 -3.59 6.13 10.63
CA THR A 129 -2.26 6.48 10.15
C THR A 129 -1.62 7.56 11.03
N LEU A 130 -0.32 7.42 11.28
CA LEU A 130 0.47 8.45 11.95
C LEU A 130 0.70 9.61 10.98
N ALA A 131 0.79 10.82 11.50
CA ALA A 131 1.20 11.94 10.67
C ALA A 131 2.64 11.74 10.19
N VAL A 132 2.98 12.27 9.01
CA VAL A 132 4.34 12.15 8.45
C VAL A 132 5.41 12.59 9.46
N GLN A 133 5.17 13.67 10.20
CA GLN A 133 6.09 14.13 11.23
C GLN A 133 6.25 13.14 12.39
N GLU A 134 5.18 12.46 12.79
CA GLU A 134 5.24 11.43 13.83
C GLU A 134 6.02 10.20 13.35
N ILE A 135 5.86 9.82 12.09
CA ILE A 135 6.61 8.72 11.46
C ILE A 135 8.11 9.05 11.45
N LEU A 136 8.48 10.24 10.96
CA LEU A 136 9.87 10.68 10.91
C LEU A 136 10.51 10.78 12.29
N ARG A 137 9.77 11.24 13.31
CA ARG A 137 10.25 11.27 14.70
C ARG A 137 10.52 9.86 15.23
N LYS A 138 9.63 8.90 14.96
CA LYS A 138 9.81 7.50 15.35
C LYS A 138 11.00 6.86 14.65
N GLN A 139 11.18 7.11 13.35
CA GLN A 139 12.33 6.63 12.58
C GLN A 139 13.63 7.16 13.16
N ARG A 140 13.75 8.48 13.38
CA ARG A 140 14.93 9.07 14.00
C ARG A 140 15.23 8.47 15.38
N ALA A 141 14.19 8.25 16.20
CA ALA A 141 14.36 7.63 17.51
C ALA A 141 14.80 6.16 17.42
N GLN A 142 14.39 5.43 16.38
CA GLN A 142 14.86 4.07 16.10
C GLN A 142 16.32 4.07 15.62
N ASP A 143 16.70 4.99 14.73
CA ASP A 143 18.07 5.11 14.22
C ASP A 143 19.08 5.40 15.34
N ILE A 144 18.71 6.30 16.27
CA ILE A 144 19.54 6.59 17.45
C ILE A 144 19.68 5.33 18.32
N ARG A 145 18.60 4.55 18.51
CA ARG A 145 18.64 3.31 19.29
C ARG A 145 19.44 2.20 18.60
N SER A 146 19.43 2.11 17.28
CA SER A 146 20.25 1.13 16.56
C SER A 146 21.72 1.51 16.62
N GLN A 147 22.07 2.78 16.44
CA GLN A 147 23.46 3.25 16.60
C GLN A 147 24.02 2.95 18.00
N ASP A 148 23.23 3.19 19.05
CA ASP A 148 23.64 2.88 20.43
C ASP A 148 23.88 1.37 20.62
N LYS A 149 23.01 0.52 20.06
CA LYS A 149 23.18 -0.95 20.09
C LYS A 149 24.41 -1.41 19.30
N ASP A 150 24.66 -0.82 18.14
CA ASP A 150 25.82 -1.15 17.30
C ASP A 150 27.12 -0.73 17.98
N HIS A 151 27.12 0.43 18.64
CA HIS A 151 28.22 0.90 19.46
C HIS A 151 28.46 -0.10 20.60
N VAL A 152 27.47 -0.40 21.44
CA VAL A 152 27.59 -1.37 22.55
C VAL A 152 28.07 -2.75 22.06
N SER A 153 27.51 -3.26 20.96
CA SER A 153 27.94 -4.53 20.37
C SER A 153 29.39 -4.50 19.87
N SER A 154 29.86 -3.35 19.37
CA SER A 154 31.25 -3.16 18.94
C SER A 154 32.21 -3.26 20.14
N TYR A 155 31.89 -2.59 21.26
CA TYR A 155 32.67 -2.70 22.50
C TYR A 155 32.69 -4.15 23.02
N GLU A 156 31.55 -4.83 23.08
CA GLU A 156 31.52 -6.23 23.56
C GLU A 156 32.41 -7.15 22.71
N LYS A 157 32.43 -6.99 21.38
CA LYS A 157 33.30 -7.79 20.50
C LYS A 157 34.79 -7.53 20.71
N LEU A 158 35.19 -6.30 21.05
CA LEU A 158 36.58 -5.98 21.38
C LEU A 158 37.03 -6.66 22.67
N PHE A 159 36.12 -6.82 23.63
CA PHE A 159 36.41 -7.45 24.93
C PHE A 159 36.09 -8.94 24.98
N GLN A 160 35.50 -9.56 23.96
CA GLN A 160 35.27 -11.01 23.92
C GLN A 160 36.57 -11.84 24.02
N ASN A 161 37.70 -11.29 23.58
CA ASN A 161 39.01 -11.95 23.65
C ASN A 161 39.83 -11.59 24.91
N SER A 162 39.37 -10.66 25.74
CA SER A 162 40.09 -10.25 26.95
C SER A 162 39.19 -10.42 28.18
N ARG A 163 39.70 -10.96 29.29
CA ARG A 163 38.94 -11.14 30.53
C ARG A 163 38.70 -9.81 31.25
N VAL A 164 38.02 -8.85 30.61
CA VAL A 164 37.69 -7.55 31.19
C VAL A 164 36.19 -7.53 31.51
N MET A 165 35.84 -7.45 32.79
CA MET A 165 34.45 -7.29 33.21
C MET A 165 33.97 -5.87 32.92
N LEU A 166 32.89 -5.75 32.14
CA LEU A 166 32.17 -4.50 31.97
C LEU A 166 31.52 -4.11 33.31
N ILE A 167 32.02 -3.06 33.94
CA ILE A 167 31.41 -2.48 35.15
C ILE A 167 30.22 -1.63 34.70
N PRO A 168 28.97 -1.95 35.10
CA PRO A 168 27.81 -1.14 34.72
C PRO A 168 27.95 0.28 35.26
N LYS A 169 27.85 1.30 34.40
CA LYS A 169 27.81 2.69 34.87
C LYS A 169 26.53 2.91 35.68
N LYS A 170 26.71 3.44 36.89
CA LYS A 170 25.63 3.81 37.81
C LYS A 170 24.80 4.91 37.15
N LYS A 171 23.50 4.68 36.99
CA LYS A 171 22.53 5.68 36.53
C LYS A 171 22.32 6.69 37.66
N ASP A 172 22.88 7.89 37.52
CA ASP A 172 22.65 8.97 38.46
C ASP A 172 21.16 9.37 38.42
N ARG A 173 20.47 9.11 39.53
CA ARG A 173 19.12 9.59 39.77
C ARG A 173 19.23 11.08 40.12
N CYS A 174 19.04 11.96 39.13
CA CYS A 174 18.63 13.34 39.43
C CYS A 174 17.20 13.28 40.01
N GLY A 175 17.11 13.18 41.33
CA GLY A 175 15.87 13.44 42.05
C GLY A 175 15.58 14.93 42.02
N PHE A 176 14.47 15.32 41.40
CA PHE A 176 13.81 16.57 41.75
C PHE A 176 13.23 16.38 43.16
N GLY A 177 13.86 17.01 44.15
CA GLY A 177 13.26 17.20 45.46
C GLY A 177 12.13 18.25 45.38
N PRO A 178 11.10 18.14 46.23
CA PRO A 178 10.03 19.13 46.26
C PRO A 178 10.55 20.41 46.92
N ILE A 179 10.25 21.56 46.33
CA ILE A 179 10.35 22.85 47.01
C ILE A 179 8.95 23.12 47.57
N PHE A 180 8.88 23.33 48.89
CA PHE A 180 7.69 23.76 49.63
C PHE A 180 7.11 25.06 49.07
#